data_AF-A0A836RK32-F1
#
_entry.id   AF-A0A836RK32-F1
#
_cell.length_a   1.000
_cell.length_b   1.000
_cell.length_c   1.000
_cell.angle_alpha   90.00
_cell.angle_beta   90.00
_cell.angle_gamma   90.00
#
_symmetry.space_group_name_H-M   'P 1'
#
loop_
_entity.id
_entity.type
_entity.pdbx_description
1 polymer ?
#
loop_
_entity_poly.entity_id
_entity_poly.type
_entity_poly.pdbx_seq_one_letter_code
_entity_poly.pdbx_strand_id
1 'polypeptide(L)'
;MPFPSFLDIDFGPTIEDDCGEIVPDAAACDSAAPAPDRQRARQHHLRTVPLSYHATKMDRRSHGMTETLARLCEMPAEEIFGRLPPNRVGDLDRRYLNEVLAAGFRNTEDPANIFARLESAFAGRFGVRYAILHNSGTGTMQSCLLAAGVGPGDEVIVPPLSALSTAIVVVQCGAVPVFADIDPDTFTIDPADIARKITPWTRAIIPVSVYGLPPDFDAIMALADKHGLTVIEDDAECLLGEYKGRLVGTIGDAASFSFQASKHMTSGGDGGVVITDDEDYARHIRKRAALGYRTLGASPGETFVPRDLRQDHAFERHDIMGYNFRMSAVQAALALGQLERLEALVAARIYIARRYEQVIRDEGCSWLIPPVVPEGVTHTYWTYV
;
A
#
# COMPACT_ATOMS: atom_id res chain seq x y z
N MET A 1 -21.70 44.01 -5.08
CA MET A 1 -21.59 43.49 -3.71
C MET A 1 -20.59 42.34 -3.71
N PRO A 2 -19.39 42.51 -3.15
CA PRO A 2 -18.47 41.41 -2.92
C PRO A 2 -18.52 40.93 -1.46
N PHE A 3 -18.21 39.64 -1.27
CA PHE A 3 -18.16 38.90 -0.01
C PHE A 3 -17.12 39.47 0.98
N PRO A 4 -17.33 39.35 2.32
CA PRO A 4 -16.30 39.64 3.30
C PRO A 4 -15.37 38.43 3.54
N SER A 5 -14.09 38.73 3.71
CA SER A 5 -13.00 37.83 4.10
C SER A 5 -13.14 37.39 5.56
N PHE A 6 -13.07 36.08 5.81
CA PHE A 6 -12.84 35.51 7.14
C PHE A 6 -11.34 35.43 7.41
N LEU A 7 -10.84 36.21 8.37
CA LEU A 7 -9.72 35.88 9.26
C LEU A 7 -9.39 37.09 10.14
N ASP A 8 -9.96 37.13 11.34
CA ASP A 8 -9.41 37.84 12.49
C ASP A 8 -9.59 36.92 13.70
N ILE A 9 -8.55 36.14 14.01
CA ILE A 9 -8.42 35.47 15.31
C ILE A 9 -7.41 36.30 16.09
N ASP A 10 -7.93 37.00 17.08
CA ASP A 10 -7.19 37.83 18.04
C ASP A 10 -6.42 36.93 19.02
N PHE A 11 -5.10 36.93 18.94
CA PHE A 11 -4.24 36.32 19.95
C PHE A 11 -3.87 37.42 20.96
N GLY A 12 -4.43 37.32 22.17
CA GLY A 12 -4.14 38.22 23.28
C GLY A 12 -2.66 38.32 23.67
N PRO A 13 -2.31 39.25 24.57
CA PRO A 13 -0.97 39.81 24.67
C PRO A 13 0.09 38.80 25.13
N THR A 14 1.24 38.87 24.45
CA THR A 14 2.52 38.24 24.79
C THR A 14 3.02 38.70 26.15
N ILE A 15 3.43 37.75 27.00
CA ILE A 15 4.18 38.02 28.23
C ILE A 15 5.66 38.06 27.87
N GLU A 16 6.28 39.23 27.99
CA GLU A 16 7.73 39.44 27.96
C GLU A 16 8.34 39.20 29.36
N ASP A 17 9.52 38.59 29.32
CA ASP A 17 10.69 38.67 30.23
C ASP A 17 10.52 38.90 31.74
N ASP A 18 11.00 37.90 32.50
CA ASP A 18 11.59 38.11 33.83
C ASP A 18 12.91 37.31 33.92
N CYS A 19 13.99 37.96 33.48
CA CYS A 19 15.37 37.49 33.67
C CYS A 19 15.85 37.87 35.07
N GLY A 20 15.78 36.93 36.01
CA GLY A 20 16.46 37.01 37.31
C GLY A 20 17.88 36.42 37.24
N GLU A 21 18.87 37.26 37.50
CA GLU A 21 20.30 36.92 37.61
C GLU A 21 20.56 35.87 38.70
N ILE A 22 21.28 34.78 38.36
CA ILE A 22 22.04 33.97 39.32
C ILE A 22 23.44 33.75 38.75
N VAL A 23 24.42 34.33 39.42
CA VAL A 23 25.86 34.23 39.17
C VAL A 23 26.35 32.80 39.48
N PRO A 24 27.23 32.16 38.66
CA PRO A 24 27.83 30.89 39.03
C PRO A 24 29.13 31.11 39.83
N ASP A 25 29.19 30.49 41.01
CA ASP A 25 30.41 30.34 41.80
C ASP A 25 31.29 29.23 41.17
N ALA A 26 32.54 29.57 40.90
CA ALA A 26 33.52 28.71 40.27
C ALA A 26 34.36 28.01 41.34
N ALA A 27 34.03 26.76 41.67
CA ALA A 27 34.94 25.87 42.39
C ALA A 27 34.70 24.39 42.06
N ALA A 28 35.69 23.82 41.37
CA ALA A 28 36.15 22.43 41.43
C ALA A 28 35.11 21.29 41.34
N CYS A 29 35.10 20.59 40.20
CA CYS A 29 35.08 19.13 40.21
C CYS A 29 35.70 18.57 38.91
N ASP A 30 37.02 18.34 38.97
CA ASP A 30 37.73 17.45 38.06
C ASP A 30 37.22 16.01 38.28
N SER A 31 36.39 15.52 37.36
CA SER A 31 36.36 14.08 37.04
C SER A 31 35.70 13.87 35.68
N ALA A 32 36.52 13.55 34.68
CA ALA A 32 36.05 13.06 33.39
C ALA A 32 35.27 11.76 33.57
N ALA A 33 33.94 11.83 33.44
CA ALA A 33 33.11 10.64 33.28
C ALA A 33 33.33 10.09 31.85
N PRO A 34 33.60 8.79 31.68
CA PRO A 34 33.74 8.21 30.35
C PRO A 34 32.39 8.29 29.61
N ALA A 35 32.45 8.58 28.31
CA ALA A 35 31.28 8.57 27.43
C ALA A 35 30.49 7.26 27.62
N PRO A 36 29.15 7.30 27.69
CA PRO A 36 28.36 6.11 27.94
C PRO A 36 28.59 5.09 26.82
N ASP A 37 29.00 3.90 27.25
CA ASP A 37 29.22 2.72 26.44
C ASP A 37 27.99 2.44 25.54
N ARG A 38 28.15 2.68 24.23
CA ARG A 38 27.11 2.47 23.21
C ARG A 38 26.61 1.01 23.15
N GLN A 39 27.30 0.06 23.78
CA GLN A 39 26.81 -1.33 23.91
C GLN A 39 25.77 -1.51 25.03
N ARG A 40 25.75 -0.67 26.08
CA ARG A 40 24.79 -0.80 27.20
C ARG A 40 23.40 -0.22 26.94
N ALA A 41 23.25 0.68 25.97
CA ALA A 41 21.93 1.16 25.52
C ALA A 41 21.09 0.06 24.83
N ARG A 42 21.69 -1.11 24.53
CA ARG A 42 21.02 -2.24 23.85
C ARG A 42 20.07 -3.06 24.73
N GLN A 43 20.04 -2.87 26.06
CA GLN A 43 19.34 -3.78 26.97
C GLN A 43 18.05 -3.23 27.62
N HIS A 44 17.73 -1.94 27.48
CA HIS A 44 16.65 -1.32 28.27
C HIS A 44 15.61 -0.50 27.51
N HIS A 45 15.49 -0.63 26.19
CA HIS A 45 14.35 -0.07 25.45
C HIS A 45 13.54 -1.19 24.82
N LEU A 46 12.34 -1.38 25.37
CA LEU A 46 11.25 -2.21 24.88
C LEU A 46 11.67 -3.66 24.57
N ARG A 47 11.42 -4.56 25.53
CA ARG A 47 11.09 -5.95 25.17
C ARG A 47 9.76 -5.91 24.38
N THR A 48 9.84 -5.53 23.12
CA THR A 48 8.85 -5.95 22.14
C THR A 48 8.91 -7.47 22.13
N VAL A 49 7.75 -8.11 22.25
CA VAL A 49 7.62 -9.54 21.97
C VAL A 49 8.39 -9.81 20.67
N PRO A 50 9.30 -10.78 20.62
CA PRO A 50 9.91 -11.17 19.36
C PRO A 50 8.79 -11.79 18.54
N LEU A 51 8.06 -10.97 17.78
CA LEU A 51 7.29 -11.43 16.65
C LEU A 51 8.32 -11.75 15.57
N SER A 52 9.02 -12.88 15.75
CA SER A 52 9.83 -13.48 14.70
C SER A 52 8.86 -14.03 13.67
N TYR A 53 8.23 -13.14 12.91
CA TYR A 53 7.75 -13.51 11.59
C TYR A 53 9.00 -13.87 10.79
N HIS A 54 9.17 -15.16 10.53
CA HIS A 54 9.96 -15.61 9.40
C HIS A 54 8.93 -16.00 8.37
N ALA A 55 8.80 -15.19 7.32
CA ALA A 55 7.92 -15.48 6.19
C ALA A 55 8.13 -16.94 5.78
N THR A 56 7.13 -17.78 6.02
CA THR A 56 7.21 -19.17 5.60
C THR A 56 6.84 -19.16 4.12
N LYS A 57 7.85 -19.06 3.25
CA LYS A 57 7.66 -18.94 1.80
C LYS A 57 6.86 -20.15 1.30
N MET A 58 5.59 -19.92 0.98
CA MET A 58 4.71 -20.92 0.36
C MET A 58 4.88 -20.92 -1.16
N ASP A 59 4.51 -22.05 -1.77
CA ASP A 59 4.44 -22.24 -3.21
C ASP A 59 3.39 -21.29 -3.82
N ARG A 60 3.86 -20.26 -4.54
CA ARG A 60 3.05 -19.16 -5.07
C ARG A 60 2.33 -19.62 -6.34
N ARG A 61 1.02 -19.37 -6.43
CA ARG A 61 0.24 -19.74 -7.62
C ARG A 61 0.41 -18.65 -8.69
N SER A 62 0.93 -19.03 -9.86
CA SER A 62 0.99 -18.13 -11.01
C SER A 62 -0.37 -18.07 -11.72
N HIS A 63 -0.97 -16.89 -11.78
CA HIS A 63 -2.09 -16.59 -12.68
C HIS A 63 -1.65 -15.41 -13.55
N GLY A 64 -1.77 -15.53 -14.87
CA GLY A 64 -1.48 -14.43 -15.80
C GLY A 64 -2.65 -13.47 -15.96
N MET A 65 -2.54 -12.53 -16.89
CA MET A 65 -3.62 -11.64 -17.29
C MET A 65 -4.90 -12.44 -17.54
N THR A 66 -6.03 -11.90 -17.05
CA THR A 66 -7.32 -12.55 -17.28
C THR A 66 -7.60 -12.59 -18.78
N GLU A 67 -8.12 -13.73 -19.29
CA GLU A 67 -8.56 -13.84 -20.69
C GLU A 67 -9.53 -12.70 -21.09
N THR A 68 -10.26 -12.19 -20.09
CA THR A 68 -11.16 -11.04 -20.24
C THR A 68 -10.40 -9.74 -20.55
N LEU A 69 -9.33 -9.40 -19.82
CA LEU A 69 -8.55 -8.19 -20.10
C LEU A 69 -7.83 -8.29 -21.45
N ALA A 70 -7.22 -9.44 -21.74
CA ALA A 70 -6.54 -9.70 -23.01
C ALA A 70 -7.49 -9.46 -24.20
N ARG A 71 -8.70 -10.01 -24.12
CA ARG A 71 -9.74 -9.81 -25.14
C ARG A 71 -10.15 -8.33 -25.25
N LEU A 72 -10.36 -7.64 -24.13
CA LEU A 72 -10.78 -6.23 -24.13
C LEU A 72 -9.73 -5.30 -24.75
N CYS A 73 -8.43 -5.56 -24.55
CA CYS A 73 -7.37 -4.72 -25.12
C CYS A 73 -7.32 -4.74 -26.65
N GLU A 74 -7.91 -5.76 -27.29
CA GLU A 74 -7.98 -5.93 -28.74
C GLU A 74 -9.32 -5.47 -29.34
N MET A 75 -10.25 -4.97 -28.51
CA MET A 75 -11.57 -4.52 -28.94
C MET A 75 -11.54 -3.05 -29.41
N PRO A 76 -12.48 -2.64 -30.29
CA PRO A 76 -12.60 -1.25 -30.70
C PRO A 76 -13.05 -0.36 -29.53
N ALA A 77 -12.76 0.94 -29.62
CA ALA A 77 -13.03 1.92 -28.57
C ALA A 77 -14.50 1.87 -28.10
N GLU A 78 -15.45 1.81 -29.03
CA GLU A 78 -16.88 1.83 -28.75
C GLU A 78 -17.29 0.69 -27.81
N GLU A 79 -16.66 -0.49 -27.93
CA GLU A 79 -16.96 -1.63 -27.07
C GLU A 79 -16.28 -1.56 -25.70
N ILE A 80 -15.06 -0.99 -25.62
CA ILE A 80 -14.36 -0.78 -24.35
C ILE A 80 -15.09 0.30 -23.54
N PHE A 81 -15.28 1.48 -24.13
CA PHE A 81 -15.87 2.62 -23.45
C PHE A 81 -17.37 2.46 -23.23
N GLY A 82 -18.08 1.69 -24.07
CA GLY A 82 -19.49 1.35 -23.85
C GLY A 82 -19.76 0.51 -22.60
N ARG A 83 -18.73 -0.13 -22.03
CA ARG A 83 -18.79 -0.88 -20.76
C ARG A 83 -18.55 0.00 -19.54
N LEU A 84 -18.12 1.24 -19.75
CA LEU A 84 -17.79 2.17 -18.70
C LEU A 84 -18.90 3.21 -18.53
N PRO A 85 -19.18 3.64 -17.29
CA PRO A 85 -20.07 4.77 -17.07
C PRO A 85 -19.48 6.07 -17.66
N PRO A 86 -20.33 7.06 -17.98
CA PRO A 86 -19.88 8.33 -18.56
C PRO A 86 -19.02 9.17 -17.59
N ASN A 87 -19.07 8.85 -16.30
CA ASN A 87 -18.13 9.30 -15.29
C ASN A 87 -17.64 8.08 -14.50
N ARG A 88 -16.80 8.26 -13.48
CA ARG A 88 -16.25 7.13 -12.69
C ARG A 88 -17.30 6.37 -11.84
N VAL A 89 -18.58 6.73 -11.84
CA VAL A 89 -19.66 6.11 -11.05
C VAL A 89 -20.76 5.61 -11.97
N GLY A 90 -21.03 4.31 -11.91
CA GLY A 90 -22.07 3.61 -12.67
C GLY A 90 -23.14 2.99 -11.78
N ASP A 91 -24.00 2.18 -12.38
CA ASP A 91 -25.16 1.63 -11.68
C ASP A 91 -24.79 0.57 -10.63
N LEU A 92 -23.69 -0.17 -10.85
CA LEU A 92 -23.14 -1.09 -9.85
C LEU A 92 -22.71 -0.36 -8.57
N ASP A 93 -22.01 0.78 -8.70
CA ASP A 93 -21.57 1.57 -7.57
C ASP A 93 -22.77 2.09 -6.76
N ARG A 94 -23.79 2.61 -7.45
CA ARG A 94 -25.03 3.10 -6.83
C ARG A 94 -25.80 1.97 -6.14
N ARG A 95 -25.87 0.81 -6.78
CA ARG A 95 -26.54 -0.37 -6.23
C ARG A 95 -25.89 -0.78 -4.91
N TYR A 96 -24.57 -1.00 -4.89
CA TYR A 96 -23.89 -1.42 -3.66
C TYR A 96 -23.91 -0.36 -2.57
N LEU A 97 -23.85 0.93 -2.94
CA LEU A 97 -24.03 1.99 -1.98
C LEU A 97 -25.43 1.95 -1.34
N ASN A 98 -26.48 1.77 -2.15
CA ASN A 98 -27.85 1.66 -1.66
C ASN A 98 -28.05 0.41 -0.77
N GLU A 99 -27.39 -0.71 -1.06
CA GLU A 99 -27.40 -1.90 -0.19
C GLU A 99 -26.84 -1.56 1.21
N VAL A 100 -25.70 -0.85 1.27
CA VAL A 100 -25.10 -0.41 2.54
C VAL A 100 -25.99 0.56 3.31
N LEU A 101 -26.61 1.52 2.60
CA LEU A 101 -27.53 2.50 3.20
C LEU A 101 -28.80 1.83 3.74
N ALA A 102 -29.39 0.91 2.97
CA ALA A 102 -30.58 0.16 3.37
C ALA A 102 -30.32 -0.73 4.59
N ALA A 103 -29.12 -1.29 4.71
CA ALA A 103 -28.71 -2.08 5.88
C ALA A 103 -28.48 -1.23 7.14
N GLY A 104 -28.38 0.10 7.01
CA GLY A 104 -28.02 1.01 8.10
C GLY A 104 -26.60 0.77 8.60
N PHE A 105 -25.66 0.47 7.70
CA PHE A 105 -24.25 0.19 8.00
C PHE A 105 -23.99 -1.05 8.89
N ARG A 106 -24.96 -1.96 9.00
CA ARG A 106 -24.77 -3.27 9.65
C ARG A 106 -24.03 -4.21 8.69
N ASN A 107 -22.77 -4.52 8.99
CA ASN A 107 -21.90 -5.32 8.14
C ASN A 107 -21.67 -6.73 8.73
N THR A 108 -22.74 -7.44 9.07
CA THR A 108 -22.66 -8.75 9.74
C THR A 108 -23.39 -9.87 9.00
N GLU A 109 -24.29 -9.55 8.08
CA GLU A 109 -25.12 -10.52 7.34
C GLU A 109 -25.21 -10.12 5.87
N ASP A 110 -25.44 -11.09 4.99
CA ASP A 110 -25.66 -10.83 3.57
C ASP A 110 -27.00 -10.13 3.31
N PRO A 111 -27.09 -9.28 2.26
CA PRO A 111 -26.02 -8.88 1.35
C PRO A 111 -25.10 -7.77 1.92
N ALA A 112 -25.33 -7.34 3.17
CA ALA A 112 -24.71 -6.17 3.76
C ALA A 112 -23.25 -6.38 4.23
N ASN A 113 -22.72 -7.60 4.23
CA ASN A 113 -21.31 -7.86 4.52
C ASN A 113 -20.38 -7.44 3.35
N ILE A 114 -20.40 -6.14 3.04
CA ILE A 114 -19.73 -5.56 1.88
C ILE A 114 -18.20 -5.71 1.97
N PHE A 115 -17.65 -5.73 3.18
CA PHE A 115 -16.22 -5.93 3.40
C PHE A 115 -15.79 -7.34 2.97
N ALA A 116 -16.46 -8.38 3.47
CA ALA A 116 -16.14 -9.76 3.09
C ALA A 116 -16.35 -10.01 1.60
N ARG A 117 -17.40 -9.42 1.00
CA ARG A 117 -17.66 -9.50 -0.44
C ARG A 117 -16.52 -8.87 -1.25
N LEU A 118 -16.07 -7.67 -0.89
CA LEU A 118 -14.98 -7.00 -1.58
C LEU A 118 -13.65 -7.73 -1.38
N GLU A 119 -13.29 -8.13 -0.17
CA GLU A 119 -12.07 -8.89 0.09
C GLU A 119 -12.06 -10.21 -0.68
N SER A 120 -13.16 -10.97 -0.65
CA SER A 120 -13.26 -12.24 -1.38
C SER A 120 -13.21 -12.03 -2.90
N ALA A 121 -13.91 -11.02 -3.42
CA ALA A 121 -13.90 -10.73 -4.85
C ALA A 121 -12.52 -10.26 -5.34
N PHE A 122 -11.81 -9.46 -4.54
CA PHE A 122 -10.49 -8.97 -4.89
C PHE A 122 -9.46 -10.11 -4.82
N ALA A 123 -9.46 -10.90 -3.74
CA ALA A 123 -8.61 -12.08 -3.62
C ALA A 123 -8.85 -13.07 -4.78
N GLY A 124 -10.12 -13.34 -5.10
CA GLY A 124 -10.50 -14.19 -6.22
C GLY A 124 -10.06 -13.65 -7.58
N ARG A 125 -10.04 -12.32 -7.79
CA ARG A 125 -9.60 -11.71 -9.05
C ARG A 125 -8.10 -11.90 -9.30
N PHE A 126 -7.29 -11.85 -8.24
CA PHE A 126 -5.84 -12.04 -8.31
C PHE A 126 -5.42 -13.51 -8.09
N GLY A 127 -6.36 -14.39 -7.74
CA GLY A 127 -6.08 -15.81 -7.50
C GLY A 127 -5.28 -16.09 -6.22
N VAL A 128 -5.32 -15.16 -5.25
CA VAL A 128 -4.64 -15.27 -3.95
C VAL A 128 -5.62 -15.66 -2.83
N ARG A 129 -5.10 -16.07 -1.68
CA ARG A 129 -5.93 -16.52 -0.54
C ARG A 129 -6.54 -15.39 0.28
N TYR A 130 -5.82 -14.29 0.49
CA TYR A 130 -6.25 -13.25 1.44
C TYR A 130 -6.19 -11.85 0.83
N ALA A 131 -7.21 -11.05 1.15
CA ALA A 131 -7.26 -9.62 0.88
C ALA A 131 -7.70 -8.88 2.15
N ILE A 132 -7.05 -7.76 2.47
CA ILE A 132 -7.28 -6.98 3.70
C ILE A 132 -7.51 -5.52 3.34
N LEU A 133 -8.72 -5.03 3.58
CA LEU A 133 -9.11 -3.66 3.23
C LEU A 133 -8.50 -2.61 4.16
N HIS A 134 -8.09 -1.50 3.56
CA HIS A 134 -7.52 -0.34 4.24
C HIS A 134 -8.19 0.96 3.75
N ASN A 135 -8.14 2.00 4.57
CA ASN A 135 -8.68 3.31 4.25
C ASN A 135 -7.83 4.09 3.22
N SER A 136 -6.61 3.63 2.89
CA SER A 136 -5.68 4.25 1.95
C SER A 136 -4.59 3.26 1.53
N GLY A 137 -3.94 3.52 0.38
CA GLY A 137 -2.74 2.80 -0.07
C GLY A 137 -1.48 3.09 0.75
N THR A 138 -1.48 4.12 1.60
CA THR A 138 -0.39 4.36 2.56
C THR A 138 -0.53 3.41 3.75
N GLY A 139 -1.76 3.25 4.27
CA GLY A 139 -2.04 2.37 5.40
C GLY A 139 -1.82 0.88 5.10
N THR A 140 -1.98 0.46 3.84
CA THR A 140 -1.66 -0.89 3.37
C THR A 140 -0.16 -1.18 3.55
N MET A 141 0.71 -0.36 2.94
CA MET A 141 2.17 -0.53 3.02
C MET A 141 2.67 -0.46 4.46
N GLN A 142 2.17 0.49 5.26
CA GLN A 142 2.56 0.60 6.66
C GLN A 142 2.18 -0.67 7.46
N SER A 143 0.99 -1.22 7.23
CA SER A 143 0.54 -2.45 7.91
C SER A 143 1.38 -3.65 7.48
N CYS A 144 1.77 -3.76 6.21
CA CYS A 144 2.71 -4.77 5.73
C CYS A 144 4.06 -4.67 6.44
N LEU A 145 4.70 -3.50 6.46
CA LEU A 145 5.99 -3.31 7.14
C LEU A 145 5.93 -3.68 8.63
N LEU A 146 4.92 -3.21 9.35
CA LEU A 146 4.74 -3.50 10.77
C LEU A 146 4.43 -4.97 11.07
N ALA A 147 3.80 -5.67 10.12
CA ALA A 147 3.52 -7.11 10.20
C ALA A 147 4.76 -7.95 9.83
N ALA A 148 5.62 -7.44 8.94
CA ALA A 148 6.94 -8.00 8.63
C ALA A 148 7.97 -7.77 9.76
N GLY A 149 7.60 -7.04 10.81
CA GLY A 149 8.45 -6.77 11.96
C GLY A 149 9.42 -5.59 11.79
N VAL A 150 9.28 -4.80 10.72
CA VAL A 150 10.11 -3.61 10.48
C VAL A 150 9.89 -2.59 11.59
N GLY A 151 10.99 -2.08 12.16
CA GLY A 151 10.96 -1.09 13.21
C GLY A 151 12.25 -0.26 13.32
N PRO A 152 12.45 0.42 14.47
CA PRO A 152 13.64 1.23 14.71
C PRO A 152 14.95 0.46 14.52
N GLY A 153 15.83 1.00 13.69
CA GLY A 153 17.14 0.42 13.37
C GLY A 153 17.15 -0.48 12.14
N ASP A 154 16.00 -0.76 11.52
CA ASP A 154 15.92 -1.46 10.25
C ASP A 154 16.01 -0.50 9.05
N GLU A 155 16.45 -1.03 7.92
CA GLU A 155 16.47 -0.36 6.62
C GLU A 155 15.45 -1.01 5.68
N VAL A 156 14.77 -0.18 4.87
CA VAL A 156 13.87 -0.63 3.81
C VAL A 156 14.32 0.01 2.50
N ILE A 157 14.59 -0.81 1.49
CA ILE A 157 15.00 -0.33 0.17
C ILE A 157 13.75 0.08 -0.63
N VAL A 158 13.75 1.30 -1.16
CA VAL A 158 12.65 1.89 -1.94
C VAL A 158 13.20 2.69 -3.12
N PRO A 159 12.44 2.88 -4.22
CA PRO A 159 12.88 3.76 -5.30
C PRO A 159 12.71 5.25 -4.94
N PRO A 160 13.56 6.15 -5.46
CA PRO A 160 13.36 7.60 -5.34
C PRO A 160 12.25 8.10 -6.27
N LEU A 161 12.00 7.41 -7.39
CA LEU A 161 10.89 7.70 -8.30
C LEU A 161 9.65 6.89 -7.88
N SER A 162 8.82 7.50 -7.03
CA SER A 162 7.51 6.96 -6.63
C SER A 162 6.67 8.07 -5.99
N ALA A 163 5.44 7.73 -5.58
CA ALA A 163 4.71 8.52 -4.61
C ALA A 163 5.49 8.60 -3.29
N LEU A 164 5.51 9.80 -2.69
CA LEU A 164 6.21 10.06 -1.41
C LEU A 164 5.78 9.10 -0.29
N SER A 165 4.55 8.58 -0.35
CA SER A 165 4.04 7.57 0.59
C SER A 165 4.94 6.35 0.70
N THR A 166 5.55 5.87 -0.39
CA THR A 166 6.41 4.67 -0.39
C THR A 166 7.60 4.82 0.56
N ALA A 167 8.21 6.01 0.63
CA ALA A 167 9.31 6.29 1.56
C ALA A 167 8.82 6.71 2.96
N ILE A 168 7.73 7.49 3.04
CA ILE A 168 7.22 7.98 4.34
C ILE A 168 6.75 6.84 5.24
N VAL A 169 6.14 5.78 4.70
CA VAL A 169 5.69 4.65 5.53
C VAL A 169 6.84 3.95 6.26
N VAL A 170 8.04 3.94 5.66
CA VAL A 170 9.25 3.42 6.29
C VAL A 170 9.61 4.26 7.53
N VAL A 171 9.62 5.59 7.36
CA VAL A 171 9.87 6.53 8.45
C VAL A 171 8.79 6.44 9.54
N GLN A 172 7.52 6.28 9.16
CA GLN A 172 6.40 6.10 10.09
C GLN A 172 6.49 4.79 10.89
N CYS A 173 7.21 3.78 10.38
CA CYS A 173 7.54 2.57 11.14
C CYS A 173 8.77 2.75 12.05
N GLY A 174 9.43 3.91 12.00
CA GLY A 174 10.68 4.20 12.72
C GLY A 174 11.93 3.65 12.03
N ALA A 175 11.80 3.10 10.82
CA ALA A 175 12.89 2.56 10.02
C ALA A 175 13.51 3.63 9.11
N VAL A 176 14.61 3.28 8.43
CA VAL A 176 15.34 4.16 7.52
C VAL A 176 15.06 3.77 6.06
N PRO A 177 14.50 4.67 5.22
CA PRO A 177 14.39 4.43 3.79
C PRO A 177 15.78 4.52 3.15
N VAL A 178 16.15 3.48 2.40
CA VAL A 178 17.39 3.43 1.61
C VAL A 178 16.99 3.50 0.14
N PHE A 179 17.35 4.60 -0.52
CA PHE A 179 17.04 4.78 -1.93
C PHE A 179 17.99 3.96 -2.80
N ALA A 180 17.41 3.07 -3.62
CA ALA A 180 18.09 2.44 -4.74
C ALA A 180 17.64 3.13 -6.03
N ASP A 181 18.59 3.42 -6.92
CA ASP A 181 18.33 4.17 -8.15
C ASP A 181 17.40 3.41 -9.11
N ILE A 182 16.93 4.10 -10.14
CA ILE A 182 16.07 3.53 -11.18
C ILE A 182 16.88 3.14 -12.43
N ASP A 183 16.36 2.17 -13.16
CA ASP A 183 16.77 1.90 -14.53
C ASP A 183 16.26 3.04 -15.44
N PRO A 184 17.12 3.71 -16.22
CA PRO A 184 16.73 4.87 -17.02
C PRO A 184 15.88 4.51 -18.25
N ASP A 185 15.83 3.25 -18.67
CA ASP A 185 15.03 2.81 -19.81
C ASP A 185 13.61 2.45 -19.36
N THR A 186 13.45 1.80 -18.21
CA THR A 186 12.14 1.37 -17.69
C THR A 186 11.53 2.32 -16.66
N PHE A 187 12.34 3.19 -16.07
CA PHE A 187 12.03 4.05 -14.92
C PHE A 187 11.73 3.29 -13.61
N THR A 188 11.78 1.96 -13.63
CA THR A 188 11.55 1.13 -12.45
C THR A 188 12.84 0.95 -11.64
N ILE A 189 12.74 0.52 -10.37
CA ILE A 189 13.90 0.34 -9.48
C ILE A 189 14.95 -0.63 -10.08
N ASP A 190 16.24 -0.24 -10.10
CA ASP A 190 17.35 -1.04 -10.63
C ASP A 190 17.75 -2.16 -9.63
N PRO A 191 17.59 -3.46 -9.98
CA PRO A 191 18.02 -4.56 -9.12
C PRO A 191 19.52 -4.54 -8.81
N ALA A 192 20.36 -4.04 -9.72
CA ALA A 192 21.80 -3.95 -9.49
C ALA A 192 22.11 -2.90 -8.42
N ASP A 193 21.39 -1.77 -8.36
CA ASP A 193 21.54 -0.82 -7.26
C ASP A 193 20.97 -1.35 -5.94
N ILE A 194 19.84 -2.06 -5.97
CA ILE A 194 19.33 -2.77 -4.77
C ILE A 194 20.46 -3.65 -4.18
N ALA A 195 21.11 -4.47 -5.00
CA ALA A 195 22.20 -5.34 -4.56
C ALA A 195 23.36 -4.59 -3.89
N ARG A 196 23.68 -3.37 -4.36
CA ARG A 196 24.73 -2.51 -3.77
C ARG A 196 24.30 -1.87 -2.45
N LYS A 197 23.00 -1.69 -2.23
CA LYS A 197 22.42 -0.99 -1.07
C LYS A 197 22.05 -1.92 0.09
N ILE A 198 22.01 -3.23 -0.13
CA ILE A 198 21.73 -4.20 0.94
C ILE A 198 22.83 -4.15 2.00
N THR A 199 22.41 -3.99 3.26
CA THR A 199 23.27 -4.03 4.45
C THR A 199 22.74 -5.09 5.44
N PRO A 200 23.46 -5.36 6.54
CA PRO A 200 22.94 -6.22 7.61
C PRO A 200 21.66 -5.69 8.31
N TRP A 201 21.30 -4.42 8.09
CA TRP A 201 20.10 -3.79 8.64
C TRP A 201 18.90 -3.84 7.70
N THR A 202 19.12 -4.21 6.44
CA THR A 202 18.04 -4.31 5.46
C THR A 202 17.05 -5.41 5.85
N ARG A 203 15.76 -5.08 5.90
CA ARG A 203 14.68 -6.02 6.22
C ARG A 203 13.68 -6.23 5.10
N ALA A 204 13.45 -5.19 4.30
CA ALA A 204 12.45 -5.25 3.26
C ALA A 204 12.86 -4.44 2.02
N ILE A 205 12.21 -4.77 0.91
CA ILE A 205 12.25 -4.02 -0.34
C ILE A 205 10.80 -3.68 -0.69
N ILE A 206 10.53 -2.43 -1.04
CA ILE A 206 9.26 -2.01 -1.61
C ILE A 206 9.50 -1.63 -3.08
N PRO A 207 9.50 -2.62 -4.01
CA PRO A 207 9.47 -2.30 -5.43
C PRO A 207 8.13 -1.66 -5.80
N VAL A 208 8.17 -0.72 -6.74
CA VAL A 208 6.97 0.01 -7.19
C VAL A 208 6.78 -0.28 -8.67
N SER A 209 5.58 -0.71 -9.04
CA SER A 209 5.18 -0.85 -10.44
C SER A 209 4.77 0.53 -11.00
N VAL A 210 5.74 1.45 -11.04
CA VAL A 210 5.56 2.89 -11.27
C VAL A 210 4.93 3.16 -12.63
N TYR A 211 3.98 4.09 -12.68
CA TYR A 211 3.19 4.43 -13.86
C TYR A 211 2.39 3.27 -14.47
N GLY A 212 2.40 2.10 -13.82
CA GLY A 212 1.78 0.87 -14.31
C GLY A 212 2.73 -0.08 -15.02
N LEU A 213 4.04 0.14 -14.97
CA LEU A 213 5.06 -0.79 -15.45
C LEU A 213 5.69 -1.58 -14.29
N PRO A 214 5.60 -2.92 -14.29
CA PRO A 214 6.27 -3.77 -13.30
C PRO A 214 7.80 -3.72 -13.39
N PRO A 215 8.52 -3.70 -12.24
CA PRO A 215 9.97 -3.83 -12.22
C PRO A 215 10.43 -5.26 -12.54
N ASP A 216 11.74 -5.47 -12.62
CA ASP A 216 12.33 -6.80 -12.77
C ASP A 216 12.19 -7.65 -11.49
N PHE A 217 10.99 -8.22 -11.32
CA PHE A 217 10.65 -9.01 -10.14
C PHE A 217 11.50 -10.27 -9.98
N ASP A 218 11.95 -10.91 -11.06
CA ASP A 218 12.81 -12.10 -10.93
C ASP A 218 14.13 -11.76 -10.24
N ALA A 219 14.76 -10.65 -10.65
CA ALA A 219 16.01 -10.20 -10.03
C ALA A 219 15.79 -9.72 -8.59
N ILE A 220 14.72 -8.97 -8.34
CA ILE A 220 14.36 -8.49 -6.99
C ILE A 220 14.10 -9.68 -6.04
N MET A 221 13.31 -10.65 -6.49
CA MET A 221 12.99 -11.83 -5.68
C MET A 221 14.24 -12.67 -5.43
N ALA A 222 15.14 -12.84 -6.41
CA ALA A 222 16.40 -13.55 -6.20
C ALA A 222 17.29 -12.88 -5.14
N LEU A 223 17.34 -11.54 -5.11
CA LEU A 223 18.04 -10.79 -4.07
C LEU A 223 17.37 -10.96 -2.70
N ALA A 224 16.04 -10.83 -2.65
CA ALA A 224 15.29 -10.99 -1.42
C ALA A 224 15.44 -12.40 -0.84
N ASP A 225 15.41 -13.44 -1.68
CA ASP A 225 15.61 -14.82 -1.29
C ASP A 225 17.00 -15.07 -0.72
N LYS A 226 18.03 -14.57 -1.40
CA LYS A 226 19.42 -14.70 -0.97
C LYS A 226 19.69 -14.06 0.38
N HIS A 227 19.03 -12.94 0.67
CA HIS A 227 19.28 -12.12 1.86
C HIS A 227 18.22 -12.26 2.96
N GLY A 228 17.17 -13.07 2.73
CA GLY A 228 16.07 -13.24 3.69
C GLY A 228 15.25 -11.96 3.90
N LEU A 229 15.05 -11.17 2.83
CA LEU A 229 14.29 -9.91 2.87
C LEU A 229 12.83 -10.15 2.51
N THR A 230 11.94 -9.34 3.11
CA THR A 230 10.52 -9.29 2.73
C THR A 230 10.34 -8.38 1.51
N VAL A 231 9.57 -8.83 0.51
CA VAL A 231 9.19 -8.01 -0.65
C VAL A 231 7.73 -7.59 -0.52
N ILE A 232 7.49 -6.28 -0.51
CA ILE A 232 6.14 -5.71 -0.50
C ILE A 232 5.94 -4.98 -1.83
N GLU A 233 5.13 -5.51 -2.72
CA GLU A 233 4.83 -4.84 -3.99
C GLU A 233 3.99 -3.58 -3.72
N ASP A 234 4.42 -2.42 -4.21
CA ASP A 234 3.59 -1.22 -4.31
C ASP A 234 3.02 -1.12 -5.72
N ASP A 235 1.81 -1.64 -5.87
CA ASP A 235 1.08 -1.73 -7.14
C ASP A 235 -0.09 -0.76 -7.18
N ALA A 236 0.01 0.33 -6.42
CA ALA A 236 -0.94 1.42 -6.43
C ALA A 236 -1.24 1.95 -7.85
N GLU A 237 -0.32 1.73 -8.80
CA GLU A 237 -0.37 2.20 -10.18
C GLU A 237 -0.44 1.07 -11.21
N CYS A 238 -0.57 -0.20 -10.79
CA CYS A 238 -0.43 -1.35 -11.71
C CYS A 238 -1.49 -2.44 -11.52
N LEU A 239 -2.78 -2.05 -11.39
CA LEU A 239 -3.86 -3.03 -11.31
C LEU A 239 -3.98 -3.86 -12.59
N LEU A 240 -3.98 -5.19 -12.43
CA LEU A 240 -3.97 -6.19 -13.51
C LEU A 240 -2.73 -6.16 -14.41
N GLY A 241 -1.62 -5.58 -13.96
CA GLY A 241 -0.34 -5.73 -14.65
C GLY A 241 0.12 -7.17 -14.65
N GLU A 242 0.97 -7.50 -15.62
CA GLU A 242 1.55 -8.83 -15.75
C GLU A 242 3.07 -8.73 -15.86
N TYR A 243 3.76 -9.63 -15.19
CA TYR A 243 5.19 -9.85 -15.32
C TYR A 243 5.45 -11.35 -15.58
N LYS A 244 5.82 -11.67 -16.82
CA LYS A 244 6.16 -13.03 -17.31
C LYS A 244 5.11 -14.09 -16.95
N GLY A 245 3.85 -13.87 -17.30
CA GLY A 245 2.77 -14.82 -17.01
C GLY A 245 2.23 -14.78 -15.58
N ARG A 246 2.68 -13.85 -14.74
CA ARG A 246 2.19 -13.67 -13.36
C ARG A 246 1.56 -12.29 -13.20
N LEU A 247 0.40 -12.24 -12.58
CA LEU A 247 -0.24 -11.01 -12.16
C LEU A 247 0.62 -10.32 -11.12
N VAL A 248 0.83 -9.04 -11.35
CA VAL A 248 1.46 -8.14 -10.39
C VAL A 248 0.61 -8.08 -9.12
N GLY A 249 1.28 -8.08 -7.99
CA GLY A 249 0.70 -8.22 -6.67
C GLY A 249 0.64 -9.66 -6.14
N THR A 250 1.05 -10.64 -6.95
CA THR A 250 1.11 -12.06 -6.55
C THR A 250 2.56 -12.59 -6.46
N ILE A 251 3.53 -11.70 -6.66
CA ILE A 251 4.93 -12.07 -6.87
C ILE A 251 5.76 -11.88 -5.60
N GLY A 252 5.50 -10.86 -4.80
CA GLY A 252 6.12 -10.59 -3.50
C GLY A 252 5.49 -11.38 -2.35
N ASP A 253 5.82 -11.00 -1.12
CA ASP A 253 5.22 -11.60 0.10
C ASP A 253 3.85 -11.00 0.41
N ALA A 254 3.63 -9.73 0.03
CA ALA A 254 2.34 -9.07 0.02
C ALA A 254 2.36 -7.93 -1.00
N ALA A 255 1.19 -7.49 -1.44
CA ALA A 255 1.06 -6.39 -2.37
C ALA A 255 0.05 -5.37 -1.91
N SER A 256 0.39 -4.10 -2.09
CA SER A 256 -0.39 -2.93 -1.73
C SER A 256 -1.03 -2.33 -2.98
N PHE A 257 -2.34 -2.17 -2.95
CA PHE A 257 -3.10 -1.43 -3.96
C PHE A 257 -3.78 -0.20 -3.36
N SER A 258 -3.84 0.86 -4.16
CA SER A 258 -4.50 2.12 -3.80
C SER A 258 -5.78 2.31 -4.62
N PHE A 259 -6.82 2.78 -3.96
CA PHE A 259 -8.10 3.17 -4.57
C PHE A 259 -8.30 4.68 -4.55
N GLN A 260 -7.19 5.43 -4.49
CA GLN A 260 -7.21 6.88 -4.58
C GLN A 260 -7.87 7.34 -5.90
N ALA A 261 -8.48 8.52 -5.90
CA ALA A 261 -9.30 9.04 -7.01
C ALA A 261 -8.68 8.94 -8.42
N SER A 262 -7.34 8.97 -8.55
CA SER A 262 -6.63 8.89 -9.83
C SER A 262 -6.28 7.47 -10.29
N LYS A 263 -6.36 6.46 -9.41
CA LYS A 263 -5.91 5.08 -9.70
C LYS A 263 -6.85 4.37 -10.69
N HIS A 264 -6.52 3.16 -11.16
CA HIS A 264 -7.33 2.45 -12.17
C HIS A 264 -8.77 2.26 -11.74
N MET A 265 -8.98 1.90 -10.47
CA MET A 265 -10.27 1.95 -9.77
C MET A 265 -10.22 2.90 -8.57
N THR A 266 -11.38 3.31 -8.05
CA THR A 266 -11.48 4.16 -6.86
C THR A 266 -12.59 3.74 -5.90
N SER A 267 -12.43 4.09 -4.63
CA SER A 267 -13.45 3.93 -3.58
C SER A 267 -14.08 5.26 -3.17
N GLY A 268 -14.14 6.25 -4.07
CA GLY A 268 -14.73 7.56 -3.78
C GLY A 268 -13.76 8.58 -3.18
N GLY A 269 -12.47 8.45 -3.46
CA GLY A 269 -11.45 9.41 -3.02
C GLY A 269 -10.18 8.74 -2.53
N ASP A 270 -10.32 7.90 -1.50
CA ASP A 270 -9.24 7.14 -0.86
C ASP A 270 -9.72 5.73 -0.51
N GLY A 271 -8.76 4.81 -0.39
CA GLY A 271 -8.94 3.42 -0.03
C GLY A 271 -7.71 2.61 -0.43
N GLY A 272 -7.67 1.36 -0.01
CA GLY A 272 -6.65 0.43 -0.46
C GLY A 272 -6.96 -1.00 -0.04
N VAL A 273 -6.18 -1.93 -0.56
CA VAL A 273 -6.25 -3.34 -0.18
C VAL A 273 -4.84 -3.91 -0.19
N VAL A 274 -4.55 -4.75 0.80
CA VAL A 274 -3.39 -5.64 0.76
C VAL A 274 -3.85 -7.00 0.28
N ILE A 275 -3.10 -7.64 -0.61
CA ILE A 275 -3.26 -9.07 -0.88
C ILE A 275 -2.01 -9.85 -0.49
N THR A 276 -2.21 -11.10 -0.09
CA THR A 276 -1.12 -12.04 0.20
C THR A 276 -1.66 -13.46 0.18
N ASP A 277 -0.78 -14.43 -0.05
CA ASP A 277 -1.09 -15.83 0.16
C ASP A 277 -0.77 -16.29 1.58
N ASP A 278 0.00 -15.58 2.40
CA ASP A 278 0.38 -16.02 3.75
C ASP A 278 -0.70 -15.69 4.79
N GLU A 279 -1.27 -16.71 5.44
CA GLU A 279 -2.34 -16.56 6.44
C GLU A 279 -1.86 -15.82 7.70
N ASP A 280 -0.66 -16.14 8.18
CA ASP A 280 -0.10 -15.52 9.36
C ASP A 280 0.23 -14.05 9.06
N TYR A 281 0.77 -13.76 7.88
CA TYR A 281 1.03 -12.39 7.46
C TYR A 281 -0.27 -11.60 7.31
N ALA A 282 -1.28 -12.15 6.63
CA ALA A 282 -2.61 -11.55 6.49
C ALA A 282 -3.25 -11.24 7.85
N ARG A 283 -3.17 -12.18 8.80
CA ARG A 283 -3.66 -11.99 10.18
C ARG A 283 -2.95 -10.81 10.86
N HIS A 284 -1.62 -10.75 10.78
CA HIS A 284 -0.87 -9.65 11.39
C HIS A 284 -1.14 -8.32 10.71
N ILE A 285 -1.20 -8.27 9.37
CA ILE A 285 -1.58 -7.07 8.60
C ILE A 285 -2.94 -6.56 9.08
N ARG A 286 -3.94 -7.43 9.16
CA ARG A 286 -5.27 -7.04 9.62
C ARG A 286 -5.27 -6.54 11.05
N LYS A 287 -4.58 -7.22 11.96
CA LYS A 287 -4.45 -6.75 13.35
C LYS A 287 -3.79 -5.36 13.38
N ARG A 288 -2.72 -5.11 12.62
CA ARG A 288 -2.10 -3.78 12.51
C ARG A 288 -3.06 -2.73 11.95
N ALA A 289 -3.93 -3.09 11.01
CA ALA A 289 -4.91 -2.18 10.42
C ALA A 289 -6.13 -1.90 11.31
N ALA A 290 -6.45 -2.80 12.24
CA ALA A 290 -7.66 -2.76 13.06
C ALA A 290 -7.33 -2.77 14.56
N LEU A 291 -6.52 -1.81 14.99
CA LEU A 291 -6.23 -1.48 16.40
C LEU A 291 -5.56 -2.61 17.20
N GLY A 292 -5.08 -3.66 16.55
CA GLY A 292 -4.42 -4.79 17.21
C GLY A 292 -5.37 -5.72 17.96
N TYR A 293 -6.63 -5.80 17.55
CA TYR A 293 -7.60 -6.67 18.21
C TYR A 293 -7.19 -8.14 18.17
N ARG A 294 -7.14 -8.78 19.34
CA ARG A 294 -6.64 -10.14 19.54
C ARG A 294 -7.41 -11.20 18.76
N THR A 295 -8.72 -11.00 18.58
CA THR A 295 -9.63 -11.97 17.95
C THR A 295 -9.57 -11.98 16.42
N LEU A 296 -8.88 -11.03 15.79
CA LEU A 296 -8.84 -10.96 14.34
C LEU A 296 -7.91 -12.03 13.76
N GLY A 297 -8.45 -12.79 12.80
CA GLY A 297 -7.76 -13.72 11.92
C GLY A 297 -7.57 -13.14 10.52
N ALA A 298 -7.44 -14.02 9.52
CA ALA A 298 -7.31 -13.65 8.12
C ALA A 298 -8.64 -13.74 7.32
N SER A 299 -9.74 -14.16 7.96
CA SER A 299 -11.04 -14.41 7.30
C SER A 299 -11.69 -13.14 6.75
N PRO A 300 -12.25 -13.12 5.54
CA PRO A 300 -12.84 -11.90 4.97
C PRO A 300 -13.85 -11.18 5.88
N GLY A 301 -13.75 -9.85 5.99
CA GLY A 301 -14.68 -8.97 6.69
C GLY A 301 -14.46 -8.83 8.21
N GLU A 302 -13.51 -9.52 8.81
CA GLU A 302 -13.23 -9.41 10.25
C GLU A 302 -12.68 -8.02 10.61
N THR A 303 -13.40 -7.28 11.46
CA THR A 303 -13.02 -5.90 11.81
C THR A 303 -13.27 -5.52 13.28
N PHE A 304 -13.83 -6.43 14.07
CA PHE A 304 -14.27 -6.16 15.44
C PHE A 304 -14.11 -7.36 16.38
N VAL A 305 -14.09 -7.07 17.68
CA VAL A 305 -14.18 -8.06 18.76
C VAL A 305 -15.64 -8.47 18.96
N PRO A 306 -15.98 -9.77 19.01
CA PRO A 306 -17.33 -10.24 19.31
C PRO A 306 -17.94 -9.58 20.55
N ARG A 307 -19.25 -9.30 20.51
CA ARG A 307 -19.93 -8.51 21.54
C ARG A 307 -19.75 -9.09 22.95
N ASP A 308 -19.89 -10.41 23.09
CA ASP A 308 -19.84 -11.11 24.37
C ASP A 308 -18.44 -11.00 24.99
N LEU A 309 -17.39 -11.18 24.18
CA LEU A 309 -15.99 -10.98 24.61
C LEU A 309 -15.68 -9.51 24.94
N ARG A 310 -16.29 -8.56 24.22
CA ARG A 310 -16.07 -7.14 24.48
C ARG A 310 -16.61 -6.71 25.85
N GLN A 311 -17.65 -7.36 26.34
CA GLN A 311 -18.28 -7.04 27.64
C GLN A 311 -17.60 -7.74 28.82
N ASP A 312 -16.78 -8.75 28.56
CA ASP A 312 -15.96 -9.40 29.59
C ASP A 312 -14.81 -8.46 30.04
N HIS A 313 -14.78 -8.13 31.32
CA HIS A 313 -13.76 -7.27 31.93
C HIS A 313 -12.37 -7.93 32.03
N ALA A 314 -12.30 -9.26 31.95
CA ALA A 314 -11.06 -10.02 32.02
C ALA A 314 -10.46 -10.25 30.62
N PHE A 315 -11.18 -9.89 29.56
CA PHE A 315 -10.73 -10.09 28.19
C PHE A 315 -9.71 -9.02 27.77
N GLU A 316 -8.48 -9.45 27.53
CA GLU A 316 -7.43 -8.65 26.91
C GLU A 316 -7.72 -8.43 25.42
N ARG A 317 -8.26 -7.26 25.09
CA ARG A 317 -8.74 -6.94 23.73
C ARG A 317 -7.64 -6.84 22.69
N HIS A 318 -6.43 -6.46 23.09
CA HIS A 318 -5.33 -6.14 22.20
C HIS A 318 -4.11 -6.99 22.55
N ASP A 319 -3.51 -7.62 21.55
CA ASP A 319 -2.27 -8.41 21.72
C ASP A 319 -1.08 -7.81 20.95
N ILE A 320 -1.33 -6.88 20.03
CA ILE A 320 -0.32 -6.09 19.34
C ILE A 320 -0.74 -4.62 19.25
N MET A 321 0.21 -3.71 19.03
CA MET A 321 -0.11 -2.31 18.70
C MET A 321 -0.60 -2.21 17.26
N GLY A 322 -1.73 -1.54 17.03
CA GLY A 322 -2.28 -1.31 15.69
C GLY A 322 -2.79 0.12 15.51
N TYR A 323 -3.04 0.47 14.26
CA TYR A 323 -3.62 1.72 13.80
C TYR A 323 -5.10 1.53 13.48
N ASN A 324 -5.81 2.61 13.15
CA ASN A 324 -7.17 2.54 12.64
C ASN A 324 -7.16 2.84 11.14
N PHE A 325 -6.81 1.84 10.33
CA PHE A 325 -6.84 1.91 8.88
C PHE A 325 -8.07 1.23 8.27
N ARG A 326 -9.10 0.94 9.06
CA ARG A 326 -10.32 0.28 8.55
C ARG A 326 -10.99 1.13 7.46
N MET A 327 -11.28 0.50 6.32
CA MET A 327 -12.09 1.07 5.25
C MET A 327 -13.55 1.23 5.71
N SER A 328 -14.23 2.29 5.27
CA SER A 328 -15.67 2.45 5.51
C SER A 328 -16.53 1.60 4.58
N ALA A 329 -17.74 1.24 5.00
CA ALA A 329 -18.67 0.45 4.16
C ALA A 329 -19.06 1.18 2.86
N VAL A 330 -19.10 2.51 2.88
CA VAL A 330 -19.33 3.36 1.70
C VAL A 330 -18.20 3.19 0.69
N GLN A 331 -16.95 3.28 1.14
CA GLN A 331 -15.77 3.07 0.30
C GLN A 331 -15.75 1.64 -0.27
N ALA A 332 -16.06 0.64 0.55
CA ALA A 332 -16.09 -0.77 0.13
C ALA A 332 -17.18 -1.03 -0.94
N ALA A 333 -18.37 -0.45 -0.79
CA ALA A 333 -19.43 -0.54 -1.79
C ALA A 333 -19.02 0.05 -3.15
N LEU A 334 -18.42 1.24 -3.13
CA LEU A 334 -17.91 1.86 -4.36
C LEU A 334 -16.79 1.02 -4.99
N ALA A 335 -15.82 0.56 -4.19
CA ALA A 335 -14.74 -0.28 -4.70
C ALA A 335 -15.26 -1.58 -5.32
N LEU A 336 -16.27 -2.23 -4.73
CA LEU A 336 -16.85 -3.46 -5.29
C LEU A 336 -17.49 -3.19 -6.66
N GLY A 337 -18.20 -2.06 -6.81
CA GLY A 337 -18.78 -1.65 -8.09
C GLY A 337 -17.73 -1.39 -9.17
N GLN A 338 -16.59 -0.78 -8.82
CA GLN A 338 -15.48 -0.62 -9.75
C GLN A 338 -14.79 -1.95 -10.09
N LEU A 339 -14.61 -2.83 -9.11
CA LEU A 339 -13.89 -4.10 -9.26
C LEU A 339 -14.57 -5.00 -10.30
N GLU A 340 -15.90 -4.97 -10.37
CA GLU A 340 -16.67 -5.72 -11.38
C GLU A 340 -16.43 -5.26 -12.82
N ARG A 341 -15.89 -4.06 -13.01
CA ARG A 341 -15.52 -3.52 -14.32
C ARG A 341 -14.03 -3.22 -14.45
N LEU A 342 -13.20 -3.80 -13.59
CA LEU A 342 -11.77 -3.50 -13.51
C LEU A 342 -11.06 -3.72 -14.86
N GLU A 343 -11.35 -4.81 -15.56
CA GLU A 343 -10.72 -5.09 -16.86
C GLU A 343 -11.04 -4.01 -17.89
N ALA A 344 -12.29 -3.51 -17.93
CA ALA A 344 -12.65 -2.45 -18.86
C ALA A 344 -11.96 -1.12 -18.49
N LEU A 345 -11.81 -0.83 -17.19
CA LEU A 345 -11.09 0.36 -16.71
C LEU A 345 -9.61 0.32 -17.08
N VAL A 346 -8.96 -0.85 -16.97
CA VAL A 346 -7.55 -1.05 -17.34
C VAL A 346 -7.39 -1.04 -18.87
N ALA A 347 -8.25 -1.76 -19.61
CA ALA A 347 -8.23 -1.78 -21.07
C ALA A 347 -8.39 -0.39 -21.69
N ALA A 348 -9.27 0.45 -21.13
CA ALA A 348 -9.43 1.83 -21.60
C ALA A 348 -8.14 2.65 -21.46
N ARG A 349 -7.37 2.47 -20.37
CA ARG A 349 -6.08 3.15 -20.17
C ARG A 349 -5.03 2.67 -21.16
N ILE A 350 -4.91 1.36 -21.34
CA ILE A 350 -4.00 0.76 -22.33
C ILE A 350 -4.35 1.24 -23.75
N TYR A 351 -5.64 1.27 -24.09
CA TYR A 351 -6.10 1.79 -25.39
C TYR A 351 -5.66 3.25 -25.60
N ILE A 352 -5.86 4.12 -24.62
CA ILE A 352 -5.47 5.54 -24.70
C ILE A 352 -3.94 5.68 -24.82
N ALA A 353 -3.16 4.90 -24.06
CA ALA A 353 -1.71 4.92 -24.16
C ALA A 353 -1.20 4.51 -25.55
N ARG A 354 -1.74 3.42 -26.12
CA ARG A 354 -1.44 2.98 -27.50
C ARG A 354 -1.75 4.09 -28.52
N ARG A 355 -2.77 4.91 -28.28
CA ARG A 355 -3.10 6.06 -29.13
C ARG A 355 -2.05 7.18 -29.04
N TYR A 356 -1.54 7.47 -27.84
CA TYR A 356 -0.41 8.40 -27.69
C TYR A 356 0.84 7.88 -28.41
N GLU A 357 1.22 6.62 -28.20
CA GLU A 357 2.37 5.99 -28.87
C GLU A 357 2.26 6.04 -30.39
N GLN A 358 1.07 5.76 -30.92
CA GLN A 358 0.82 5.84 -32.36
C GLN A 358 1.04 7.27 -32.88
N VAL A 359 0.49 8.30 -32.22
CA VAL A 359 0.67 9.69 -32.65
C VAL A 359 2.13 10.12 -32.58
N ILE A 360 2.84 9.78 -31.49
CA ILE A 360 4.27 10.08 -31.33
C ILE A 360 5.09 9.49 -32.48
N ARG A 361 4.82 8.24 -32.83
CA ARG A 361 5.48 7.53 -33.93
C ARG A 361 5.10 8.11 -35.30
N ASP A 362 3.82 8.33 -35.56
CA ASP A 362 3.32 8.80 -36.86
C ASP A 362 3.83 10.22 -37.19
N GLU A 363 3.97 11.07 -36.16
CA GLU A 363 4.53 12.42 -36.28
C GLU A 363 6.06 12.47 -36.20
N GLY A 364 6.73 11.33 -35.99
CA GLY A 364 8.19 11.26 -35.88
C GLY A 364 8.77 12.04 -34.69
N CYS A 365 8.03 12.15 -33.59
CA CYS A 365 8.44 12.88 -32.40
C CYS A 365 9.58 12.13 -31.68
N SER A 366 10.77 12.74 -31.63
CA SER A 366 11.98 12.13 -31.07
C SER A 366 12.36 12.61 -29.67
N TRP A 367 11.67 13.62 -29.13
CA TRP A 367 11.98 14.23 -27.83
C TRP A 367 11.12 13.71 -26.68
N LEU A 368 10.03 12.99 -26.98
CA LEU A 368 9.22 12.29 -25.99
C LEU A 368 9.57 10.80 -26.05
N ILE A 369 10.30 10.32 -25.05
CA ILE A 369 10.81 8.95 -24.99
C ILE A 369 10.05 8.21 -23.88
N PRO A 370 9.09 7.33 -24.23
CA PRO A 370 8.37 6.56 -23.23
C PRO A 370 9.27 5.46 -22.63
N PRO A 371 8.91 4.92 -21.45
CA PRO A 371 9.64 3.82 -20.85
C PRO A 371 9.60 2.59 -21.77
N VAL A 372 10.73 1.89 -21.84
CA VAL A 372 10.83 0.59 -22.51
C VAL A 372 10.01 -0.41 -21.73
N VAL A 373 9.07 -1.08 -22.41
CA VAL A 373 8.30 -2.19 -21.85
C VAL A 373 9.02 -3.50 -22.18
N PRO A 374 9.56 -4.24 -21.20
CA PRO A 374 10.24 -5.51 -21.45
C PRO A 374 9.30 -6.58 -22.02
N GLU A 375 9.88 -7.57 -22.71
CA GLU A 375 9.11 -8.71 -23.22
C GLU A 375 8.42 -9.48 -22.07
N GLY A 376 7.17 -9.89 -22.30
CA GLY A 376 6.37 -10.61 -21.31
C GLY A 376 5.86 -9.75 -20.16
N VAL A 377 5.97 -8.42 -20.26
CA VAL A 377 5.46 -7.46 -19.26
C VAL A 377 4.29 -6.67 -19.84
N THR A 378 3.23 -6.50 -19.06
CA THR A 378 2.07 -5.67 -19.43
C THR A 378 2.09 -4.35 -18.67
N HIS A 379 2.33 -3.25 -19.37
CA HIS A 379 2.19 -1.89 -18.85
C HIS A 379 0.71 -1.50 -18.80
N THR A 380 0.17 -1.19 -17.61
CA THR A 380 -1.27 -0.90 -17.43
C THR A 380 -1.61 0.60 -17.42
N TYR A 381 -0.60 1.46 -17.45
CA TYR A 381 -0.70 2.91 -17.63
C TYR A 381 -1.62 3.60 -16.61
N TRP A 382 -1.08 3.84 -15.41
CA TRP A 382 -1.67 4.85 -14.53
C TRP A 382 -1.58 6.25 -15.15
N THR A 383 -0.43 6.56 -15.76
CA THR A 383 -0.22 7.72 -16.63
C THR A 383 0.64 7.30 -17.82
N TYR A 384 0.56 8.08 -18.91
CA TYR A 384 1.53 8.02 -19.99
C TYR A 384 2.62 9.06 -19.68
N VAL A 385 3.89 8.67 -19.75
CA VAL A 385 5.05 9.53 -19.46
C VAL A 385 6.03 9.54 -20.61
#